data_AF-A0A6G9HJA2-F1
#
_entry.id   AF-A0A6G9HJA2-F1
#
_cell.length_a   1.000
_cell.length_b   1.000
_cell.length_c   1.000
_cell.angle_alpha   90.00
_cell.angle_beta   90.00
_cell.angle_gamma   90.00
#
_symmetry.space_group_name_H-M   'P 1'
#
loop_
_entity.id
_entity.type
_entity.pdbx_description
1 polymer ?
#
loop_
_entity_poly.entity_id
_entity_poly.type
_entity_poly.pdbx_seq_one_letter_code
_entity_poly.pdbx_strand_id
1 'polypeptide(L)'
;MQSISVFEIIKVGIGPSSSHTMGPWNAAEMFLDHIRREYKIADVKEVFVEFFGSLAKTGIGHGTDIAGMMGLSGEDFKLIDTSKIDDKVAEIKESQKLNLGGEHVIPFCIRASLNSEYGKSSGLSP
;
A
#
# COMPACT_ATOMS: atom_id res chain seq x y z
N MET A 1 12.11 -29.20 -5.46
CA MET A 1 11.22 -29.06 -4.29
C MET A 1 11.56 -27.71 -3.67
N GLN A 2 10.67 -26.72 -3.80
CA GLN A 2 10.90 -25.43 -3.16
C GLN A 2 10.71 -25.62 -1.65
N SER A 3 11.75 -25.32 -0.88
CA SER A 3 11.70 -25.36 0.59
C SER A 3 10.98 -24.11 1.07
N ILE A 4 9.84 -24.28 1.75
CA ILE A 4 9.18 -23.18 2.45
C ILE A 4 9.92 -22.97 3.76
N SER A 5 10.45 -21.78 3.98
CA SER A 5 11.12 -21.43 5.23
C SER A 5 10.09 -21.23 6.34
N VAL A 6 10.40 -21.65 7.57
CA VAL A 6 9.49 -21.43 8.71
C VAL A 6 9.23 -19.93 8.96
N PHE A 7 10.17 -19.08 8.57
CA PHE A 7 10.04 -17.62 8.62
C PHE A 7 9.10 -17.03 7.56
N GLU A 8 8.77 -17.79 6.50
CA GLU A 8 7.74 -17.40 5.54
C GLU A 8 6.33 -17.72 6.07
N ILE A 9 6.23 -18.72 6.96
CA ILE A 9 4.99 -19.15 7.62
C ILE A 9 4.65 -18.21 8.80
N ILE A 10 5.66 -17.77 9.57
CA ILE A 10 5.49 -16.90 10.73
C ILE A 10 5.98 -15.48 10.39
N LYS A 11 5.05 -14.59 10.03
CA LYS A 11 5.34 -13.17 9.79
C LYS A 11 4.80 -12.32 10.94
N VAL A 12 5.69 -11.62 11.64
CA VAL A 12 5.29 -10.55 12.57
C VAL A 12 4.86 -9.36 11.72
N GLY A 13 3.64 -8.88 11.92
CA GLY A 13 3.08 -7.78 11.14
C GLY A 13 1.91 -7.11 11.86
N ILE A 14 1.46 -5.99 11.29
CA ILE A 14 0.33 -5.20 11.78
C ILE A 14 -0.92 -5.60 11.00
N GLY A 15 -2.07 -5.69 11.67
CA GLY A 15 -3.38 -5.85 11.06
C GLY A 15 -4.05 -7.22 11.29
N PRO A 16 -5.36 -7.35 11.00
CA PRO A 16 -6.13 -8.58 11.21
C PRO A 16 -5.81 -9.68 10.19
N SER A 17 -5.21 -9.32 9.04
CA SER A 17 -4.85 -10.24 7.95
C SER A 17 -3.59 -9.77 7.21
N SER A 18 -2.62 -10.68 7.02
CA SER A 18 -1.34 -10.40 6.36
C SER A 18 -1.48 -10.08 4.87
N SER A 19 -2.42 -10.71 4.16
CA SER A 19 -2.63 -10.48 2.71
C SER A 19 -3.25 -9.12 2.41
N HIS A 20 -4.03 -8.59 3.34
CA HIS A 20 -4.71 -7.30 3.20
C HIS A 20 -3.92 -6.17 3.86
N THR A 21 -2.82 -6.46 4.56
CA THR A 21 -2.02 -5.43 5.23
C THR A 21 -0.58 -5.44 4.73
N MET A 22 0.17 -6.53 4.95
CA MET A 22 1.58 -6.58 4.55
C MET A 22 1.77 -6.61 3.04
N GLY A 23 0.90 -7.31 2.30
CA GLY A 23 0.99 -7.37 0.83
C GLY A 23 0.95 -5.97 0.18
N PRO A 24 -0.12 -5.19 0.41
CA PRO A 24 -0.23 -3.82 -0.08
C PRO A 24 0.88 -2.89 0.43
N TRP A 25 1.29 -3.01 1.69
CA TRP A 25 2.36 -2.19 2.25
C TRP A 25 3.71 -2.43 1.56
N ASN A 26 4.09 -3.70 1.39
CA ASN A 26 5.30 -4.07 0.67
C ASN A 26 5.24 -3.60 -0.80
N ALA A 27 4.07 -3.69 -1.44
CA ALA A 27 3.90 -3.19 -2.80
C ALA A 27 4.11 -1.67 -2.89
N ALA A 28 3.64 -0.91 -1.90
CA ALA A 28 3.87 0.52 -1.80
C ALA A 28 5.35 0.87 -1.57
N GLU A 29 6.05 0.14 -0.69
CA GLU A 29 7.50 0.29 -0.49
C GLU A 29 8.29 0.02 -1.77
N MET A 30 7.97 -1.08 -2.45
CA MET A 30 8.60 -1.42 -3.74
C MET A 30 8.37 -0.34 -4.81
N PHE A 31 7.19 0.29 -4.80
CA PHE A 31 6.86 1.39 -5.69
C PHE A 31 7.68 2.65 -5.37
N LEU A 32 7.80 3.02 -4.10
CA LEU A 32 8.66 4.14 -3.67
C LEU A 32 10.12 3.90 -4.08
N ASP A 33 10.63 2.70 -3.86
CA ASP A 33 11.99 2.32 -4.26
C ASP A 33 12.19 2.41 -5.78
N HIS A 34 11.19 2.03 -6.56
CA HIS A 34 11.23 2.19 -8.01
C HIS A 34 11.25 3.68 -8.40
N ILE A 35 10.40 4.52 -7.81
CA ILE A 35 10.41 5.96 -8.05
C ILE A 35 11.78 6.54 -7.72
N ARG A 36 12.34 6.24 -6.55
CA ARG A 36 13.64 6.79 -6.12
C ARG A 36 14.81 6.38 -7.01
N ARG A 37 14.73 5.23 -7.68
CA ARG A 37 15.76 4.76 -8.62
C ARG A 37 15.66 5.43 -9.99
N GLU A 38 14.46 5.56 -10.51
CA GLU A 38 14.24 5.96 -11.91
C GLU A 38 13.90 7.45 -12.07
N TYR A 39 13.40 8.09 -11.02
CA TYR A 39 12.85 9.45 -11.04
C TYR A 39 13.24 10.23 -9.77
N LYS A 40 12.98 11.54 -9.77
CA LYS A 40 13.03 12.35 -8.55
C LYS A 40 11.66 12.35 -7.91
N ILE A 41 11.57 11.94 -6.64
CA ILE A 41 10.30 11.91 -5.91
C ILE A 41 9.60 13.28 -5.87
N ALA A 42 10.38 14.37 -5.88
CA ALA A 42 9.88 15.75 -5.91
C ALA A 42 9.20 16.14 -7.23
N ASP A 43 9.39 15.37 -8.31
CA ASP A 43 8.75 15.62 -9.60
C ASP A 43 7.38 14.93 -9.71
N VAL A 44 7.04 14.02 -8.79
CA VAL A 44 5.75 13.32 -8.75
C VAL A 44 4.62 14.30 -8.48
N LYS A 45 3.60 14.30 -9.34
CA LYS A 45 2.46 15.23 -9.23
C LYS A 45 1.24 14.64 -8.54
N GLU A 46 1.03 13.34 -8.70
CA GLU A 46 -0.10 12.62 -8.12
C GLU A 46 0.21 11.12 -8.06
N VAL A 47 -0.42 10.43 -7.13
CA VAL A 47 -0.39 8.97 -7.03
C VAL A 47 -1.82 8.48 -6.85
N PHE A 48 -2.16 7.42 -7.57
CA PHE A 48 -3.42 6.69 -7.42
C PHE A 48 -3.12 5.28 -6.94
N VAL A 49 -3.94 4.79 -6.02
CA VAL A 49 -3.94 3.40 -5.61
C VAL A 49 -5.25 2.78 -6.06
N GLU A 50 -5.15 1.74 -6.87
CA GLU A 50 -6.28 0.95 -7.33
C GLU A 50 -6.13 -0.49 -6.84
N PHE A 51 -7.18 -0.99 -6.18
CA PHE A 51 -7.25 -2.39 -5.76
C PHE A 51 -8.07 -3.19 -6.76
N PHE A 52 -7.65 -4.42 -7.02
CA PHE A 52 -8.27 -5.34 -7.98
C PHE A 52 -8.71 -6.65 -7.32
N GLY A 53 -9.62 -7.37 -7.97
CA GLY A 53 -9.97 -8.75 -7.60
C GLY A 53 -10.50 -8.91 -6.18
N SER A 54 -9.95 -9.86 -5.44
CA SER A 54 -10.34 -10.13 -4.04
C SER A 54 -10.02 -8.95 -3.11
N LEU A 55 -8.92 -8.22 -3.38
CA LEU A 55 -8.53 -7.01 -2.63
C LEU A 55 -9.50 -5.85 -2.88
N ALA A 56 -10.10 -5.74 -4.07
CA ALA A 56 -11.08 -4.69 -4.36
C ALA A 56 -12.39 -4.87 -3.59
N LYS A 57 -12.80 -6.13 -3.36
CA LYS A 57 -14.08 -6.45 -2.70
C LYS A 57 -14.10 -6.09 -1.22
N THR A 58 -12.93 -6.07 -0.59
CA THR A 58 -12.78 -5.85 0.86
C THR A 58 -11.89 -4.65 1.19
N GLY A 59 -11.17 -4.08 0.22
CA GLY A 59 -10.00 -3.24 0.48
C GLY A 59 -10.25 -1.91 1.20
N ILE A 60 -11.39 -1.24 0.96
CA ILE A 60 -11.73 -0.01 1.68
C ILE A 60 -12.31 -0.37 3.04
N GLY A 61 -11.68 0.07 4.13
CA GLY A 61 -12.15 -0.15 5.49
C GLY A 61 -11.77 -1.49 6.13
N HIS A 62 -11.00 -2.35 5.44
CA HIS A 62 -10.49 -3.62 6.00
C HIS A 62 -8.95 -3.70 6.02
N GLY A 63 -8.27 -2.55 6.09
CA GLY A 63 -6.81 -2.47 6.31
C GLY A 63 -5.95 -2.35 5.06
N THR A 64 -6.48 -2.71 3.87
CA THR A 64 -5.75 -2.56 2.60
C THR A 64 -5.51 -1.10 2.24
N ASP A 65 -6.52 -0.24 2.44
CA ASP A 65 -6.40 1.20 2.24
C ASP A 65 -5.36 1.81 3.20
N ILE A 66 -5.41 1.42 4.47
CA ILE A 66 -4.46 1.83 5.52
C ILE A 66 -3.04 1.42 5.13
N ALA A 67 -2.83 0.17 4.75
CA ALA A 67 -1.52 -0.34 4.37
C ALA A 67 -0.94 0.38 3.15
N GLY A 68 -1.78 0.67 2.14
CA GLY A 68 -1.37 1.49 1.00
C GLY A 68 -0.95 2.89 1.40
N MET A 69 -1.72 3.57 2.27
CA MET A 69 -1.39 4.92 2.75
C MET A 69 -0.11 4.95 3.57
N MET A 70 0.06 4.04 4.52
CA MET A 70 1.24 4.02 5.38
C MET A 70 2.50 3.64 4.60
N GLY A 71 2.42 2.61 3.74
CA GLY A 71 3.53 2.21 2.89
C GLY A 71 3.94 3.32 1.91
N LEU A 72 2.98 4.01 1.27
CA LEU A 72 3.30 5.15 0.39
C LEU A 72 3.80 6.36 1.17
N SER A 73 3.45 6.49 2.44
CA SER A 73 4.02 7.53 3.32
C SER A 73 5.45 7.21 3.77
N GLY A 74 5.99 6.03 3.41
CA GLY A 74 7.34 5.59 3.79
C GLY A 74 7.45 5.05 5.22
N GLU A 75 6.32 4.72 5.84
CA GLU A 75 6.33 4.10 7.17
C GLU A 75 6.82 2.64 7.10
N ASP A 76 7.49 2.17 8.15
CA ASP A 76 7.91 0.77 8.29
C ASP A 76 6.91 0.03 9.18
N PHE A 77 6.20 -0.97 8.65
CA PHE A 77 5.20 -1.73 9.39
C PHE A 77 5.77 -2.50 10.61
N LYS A 78 7.09 -2.67 10.73
CA LYS A 78 7.72 -3.30 11.90
C LYS A 78 8.02 -2.30 13.00
N LEU A 79 8.13 -1.01 12.67
CA LEU A 79 8.60 0.04 13.57
C LEU A 79 7.57 1.14 13.83
N ILE A 80 6.51 1.20 13.02
CA ILE A 80 5.47 2.22 13.14
C ILE A 80 4.78 2.15 14.50
N ASP A 81 4.56 3.33 15.08
CA ASP A 81 3.70 3.50 16.25
C ASP A 81 2.24 3.27 15.84
N THR A 82 1.73 2.08 16.15
CA THR A 82 0.37 1.66 15.79
C THR A 82 -0.72 2.57 16.35
N SER A 83 -0.45 3.28 17.45
CA SER A 83 -1.41 4.21 18.05
C SER A 83 -1.68 5.44 17.19
N LYS A 84 -0.78 5.77 16.25
CA LYS A 84 -0.86 6.95 15.37
C LYS A 84 -1.40 6.65 13.98
N ILE A 85 -1.63 5.38 13.66
CA ILE A 85 -2.08 4.98 12.31
C ILE A 85 -3.41 5.63 11.97
N ASP A 86 -4.38 5.57 12.88
CA ASP A 86 -5.72 6.11 12.64
C ASP A 86 -5.69 7.63 12.42
N ASP A 87 -4.88 8.35 13.20
CA ASP A 87 -4.70 9.81 13.05
C ASP A 87 -4.07 10.16 11.70
N LYS A 88 -2.99 9.47 11.31
CA LYS A 88 -2.32 9.67 10.01
C LYS A 88 -3.27 9.38 8.85
N VAL A 89 -4.06 8.31 8.95
CA VAL A 89 -5.06 7.95 7.94
C VAL A 89 -6.16 9.01 7.85
N ALA A 90 -6.65 9.51 8.99
CA ALA A 90 -7.65 10.57 9.04
C ALA A 90 -7.11 11.85 8.37
N GLU A 91 -5.87 12.24 8.66
CA GLU A 91 -5.22 13.41 8.06
C GLU A 91 -5.14 13.28 6.52
N ILE A 92 -4.74 12.12 6.01
CA ILE A 92 -4.67 11.87 4.56
C ILE A 92 -6.06 11.93 3.93
N LYS A 93 -7.07 11.32 4.58
CA LYS A 93 -8.46 11.32 4.10
C LYS A 93 -9.10 12.70 4.12
N GLU A 94 -8.82 13.52 5.13
CA GLU A 94 -9.35 14.88 5.25
C GLU A 94 -8.66 15.84 4.28
N SER A 95 -7.33 15.79 4.22
CA SER A 95 -6.54 16.72 3.38
C SER A 95 -6.52 16.34 1.90
N GLN A 96 -6.87 15.09 1.56
CA GLN A 96 -6.68 14.50 0.23
C GLN A 96 -5.23 14.64 -0.28
N LYS A 97 -4.27 14.60 0.66
CA LYS A 97 -2.84 14.71 0.39
C LYS A 97 -2.10 13.64 1.15
N LEU A 98 -0.98 13.21 0.58
CA LEU A 98 -0.10 12.21 1.17
C LEU A 98 1.35 12.69 1.09
N ASN A 99 2.11 12.51 2.17
CA ASN A 99 3.54 12.78 2.18
C ASN A 99 4.31 11.59 1.58
N LEU A 100 4.51 11.60 0.27
CA LEU A 100 5.06 10.49 -0.48
C LEU A 100 6.49 10.19 -0.03
N GLY A 101 6.70 8.97 0.45
CA GLY A 101 7.97 8.49 1.00
C GLY A 101 8.47 9.28 2.21
N GLY A 102 7.63 10.12 2.84
CA GLY A 102 8.04 11.04 3.89
C GLY A 102 8.75 12.31 3.38
N GLU A 103 8.82 12.51 2.06
CA GLU A 103 9.66 13.52 1.41
C GLU A 103 8.88 14.59 0.64
N HIS A 104 7.76 14.21 -0.01
CA HIS A 104 7.05 15.09 -0.93
C HIS A 104 5.52 15.00 -0.79
N VAL A 105 4.89 16.11 -0.37
CA VAL A 105 3.43 16.17 -0.23
C VAL A 105 2.76 16.33 -1.58
N ILE A 106 1.91 15.38 -1.94
CA ILE A 106 1.18 15.33 -3.22
C ILE A 106 -0.32 15.11 -3.00
N PRO A 107 -1.19 15.53 -3.94
CA PRO A 107 -2.56 15.06 -4.02
C PRO A 107 -2.63 13.52 -4.03
N PHE A 108 -3.58 12.96 -3.28
CA PHE A 108 -3.73 11.52 -3.14
C PHE A 108 -5.19 11.12 -2.99
N CYS A 109 -5.59 10.07 -3.71
CA CYS A 109 -6.88 9.42 -3.51
C CYS A 109 -6.77 7.91 -3.72
N ILE A 110 -7.53 7.16 -2.92
CA ILE A 110 -7.71 5.72 -3.08
C ILE A 110 -8.93 5.49 -3.95
N ARG A 111 -8.77 4.64 -4.96
CA ARG A 111 -9.84 4.23 -5.85
C ARG A 111 -10.05 2.73 -5.71
N ALA A 112 -11.30 2.32 -5.52
CA ALA A 112 -11.68 0.92 -5.64
C ALA A 112 -12.35 0.73 -7.01
N SER A 113 -11.76 -0.10 -7.86
CA SER A 113 -12.37 -0.51 -9.11
C SER A 113 -12.95 -1.91 -8.95
N LEU A 114 -14.28 -2.02 -9.09
CA LEU A 114 -14.98 -3.31 -9.04
C LEU A 114 -14.96 -4.05 -10.39
N ASN A 115 -14.39 -3.44 -11.43
CA ASN A 115 -14.35 -4.02 -12.77
C ASN A 115 -13.14 -4.95 -12.92
N SER A 116 -13.41 -6.24 -13.10
CA SER A 116 -12.40 -7.32 -13.12
C SER A 116 -11.62 -7.45 -14.43
N GLU A 117 -11.53 -6.42 -15.27
CA GLU A 117 -11.03 -6.58 -16.65
C GLU A 117 -9.49 -6.58 -16.80
N TYR A 118 -8.73 -6.47 -15.71
CA TYR A 118 -7.25 -6.44 -15.77
C TYR A 118 -6.56 -7.82 -15.70
N GLY A 119 -7.25 -8.88 -16.16
CA GLY A 119 -6.70 -10.25 -16.21
C GLY A 119 -6.46 -10.82 -17.61
N LYS A 120 -6.72 -10.05 -18.69
CA LYS A 120 -6.61 -10.58 -20.06
C LYS A 120 -5.34 -10.20 -20.82
N SER A 121 -4.53 -9.26 -20.35
CA SER A 121 -3.34 -8.79 -21.10
C SER A 121 -2.03 -8.77 -20.30
N SER A 122 -2.05 -8.91 -18.97
CA SER A 122 -0.83 -9.01 -18.17
C SER A 122 -0.85 -10.36 -17.46
N GLY A 123 0.16 -11.20 -17.69
CA GLY A 123 0.27 -12.55 -17.13
C GLY A 123 0.53 -12.60 -15.62
N LEU A 124 -0.09 -11.70 -14.85
CA LEU A 124 -0.01 -11.64 -13.40
C LEU A 124 -1.18 -12.41 -12.79
N SER A 125 -0.87 -13.25 -11.80
CA SER A 125 -1.87 -14.05 -11.09
C SER A 125 -2.82 -13.17 -10.28
N PRO A 126 -4.11 -13.56 -10.18
CA PRO A 126 -5.15 -12.82 -9.45
C PRO A 126 -4.98 -12.79 -7.93
#